data_AF-A0A6A2Y5S5-F1
#
_entry.id   AF-A0A6A2Y5S5-F1
#
_cell.length_a   1.000
_cell.length_b   1.000
_cell.length_c   1.000
_cell.angle_alpha   90.00
_cell.angle_beta   90.00
_cell.angle_gamma   90.00
#
_symmetry.space_group_name_H-M   'P 1'
#
loop_
_entity.id
_entity.type
_entity.pdbx_description
1 polymer ?
#
loop_
_entity_poly.entity_id
_entity_poly.type
_entity_poly.pdbx_seq_one_letter_code
_entity_poly.pdbx_strand_id
1 'polypeptide(L)'
;MESAASEIAIDFPPMLRAYKDGRIERFLGTQIVPPGLDPKTNVESKDVLYSQETSQSVRIYTPLNAAGKLPLLVYFHGGGFCIETAYSPTYHGYLNALVAEANIVAVSVDYRLAPEHPLSAAYDDSWDAVKWVASHRDGNGPEEWLNRHADLNNVYFSGDSAGANIAHHMAVKMTKEKIDGVHLEGIILAHPYFWGKEPIADETKDLVTRDKIDTLWRLSYPNTSGSDDQWINPIDDPNFGGLGCNRVLVCVAEKDILKQRGVYYCEKLKQSGWGGEVELMEAKGENHVFHLHNPGGENAAAKLKKVADFINNGKA
;
A
#
# COMPACT_ATOMS: atom_id res chain seq x y z
N MET A 1 0.94 -26.65 -39.12
CA MET A 1 0.04 -26.12 -38.06
C MET A 1 0.74 -24.88 -37.51
N GLU A 2 0.41 -23.72 -38.06
CA GLU A 2 0.78 -22.46 -37.40
C GLU A 2 0.14 -22.47 -36.01
N SER A 3 0.97 -22.32 -34.98
CA SER A 3 0.49 -22.08 -33.63
C SER A 3 -0.47 -20.90 -33.73
N ALA A 4 -1.73 -21.10 -33.33
CA ALA A 4 -2.67 -19.99 -33.21
C ALA A 4 -1.98 -18.95 -32.34
N ALA A 5 -1.59 -17.81 -32.92
CA ALA A 5 -1.08 -16.70 -32.16
C ALA A 5 -2.18 -16.36 -31.15
N SER A 6 -1.88 -16.56 -29.87
CA SER A 6 -2.83 -16.30 -28.79
C SER A 6 -3.29 -14.85 -28.90
N GLU A 7 -4.56 -14.64 -29.22
CA GLU A 7 -5.11 -13.31 -29.46
C GLU A 7 -5.02 -12.48 -28.18
N ILE A 8 -4.49 -11.25 -28.29
CA ILE A 8 -4.31 -10.35 -27.15
C ILE A 8 -5.68 -9.78 -26.76
N ALA A 9 -6.04 -9.92 -25.49
CA ALA A 9 -7.24 -9.31 -24.93
C ALA A 9 -6.96 -7.91 -24.39
N ILE A 10 -5.80 -7.73 -23.74
CA ILE A 10 -5.38 -6.48 -23.10
C ILE A 10 -3.88 -6.32 -23.34
N ASP A 11 -3.45 -5.18 -23.86
CA ASP A 11 -2.04 -4.83 -23.98
C ASP A 11 -1.79 -3.53 -23.21
N PHE A 12 -1.07 -3.62 -22.08
CA PHE A 12 -0.78 -2.47 -21.22
C PHE A 12 0.73 -2.38 -20.89
N PRO A 13 1.59 -2.18 -21.91
CA PRO A 13 3.02 -1.99 -21.67
C PRO A 13 3.30 -0.67 -20.93
N PRO A 14 4.32 -0.64 -20.07
CA PRO A 14 5.30 -1.70 -19.84
C PRO A 14 4.90 -2.71 -18.75
N MET A 15 3.67 -2.70 -18.23
CA MET A 15 3.33 -3.51 -17.06
C MET A 15 3.03 -4.97 -17.41
N LEU A 16 2.03 -5.18 -18.27
CA LEU A 16 1.55 -6.53 -18.56
C LEU A 16 0.79 -6.62 -19.89
N ARG A 17 0.51 -7.86 -20.27
CA ARG A 17 -0.37 -8.25 -21.37
C ARG A 17 -1.26 -9.41 -20.93
N ALA A 18 -2.54 -9.35 -21.28
CA ALA A 18 -3.50 -10.43 -21.10
C ALA A 18 -3.93 -11.00 -22.45
N TYR A 19 -4.04 -12.32 -22.52
CA TYR A 19 -4.44 -13.05 -23.72
C TYR A 19 -5.87 -13.60 -23.54
N LYS A 20 -6.61 -13.78 -24.65
CA LYS A 20 -8.00 -14.29 -24.60
C LYS A 20 -8.12 -15.72 -24.07
N ASP A 21 -7.03 -16.47 -24.07
CA ASP A 21 -6.96 -17.82 -23.49
C ASP A 21 -6.76 -17.80 -21.95
N GLY A 22 -6.73 -16.62 -21.32
CA GLY A 22 -6.57 -16.44 -19.88
C GLY A 22 -5.13 -16.32 -19.41
N ARG A 23 -4.13 -16.48 -20.30
CA ARG A 23 -2.73 -16.27 -19.94
C ARG A 23 -2.47 -14.80 -19.65
N ILE A 24 -1.73 -14.51 -18.59
CA ILE A 24 -1.23 -13.18 -18.25
C ILE A 24 0.30 -13.20 -18.30
N GLU A 25 0.87 -12.20 -18.95
CA GLU A 25 2.31 -11.99 -19.06
C GLU A 25 2.65 -10.64 -18.41
N ARG A 26 3.37 -10.66 -17.28
CA ARG A 26 3.85 -9.45 -16.60
C ARG A 26 5.30 -9.18 -17.02
N PHE A 27 5.55 -7.96 -17.50
CA PHE A 27 6.90 -7.54 -17.90
C PHE A 27 7.65 -6.83 -16.77
N LEU A 28 6.93 -6.35 -15.75
CA LEU A 28 7.48 -5.69 -14.56
C LEU A 28 7.02 -6.37 -13.28
N GLY A 29 7.79 -6.19 -12.20
CA GLY A 29 7.41 -6.60 -10.84
C GLY A 29 7.31 -8.11 -10.61
N THR A 30 8.00 -8.93 -11.42
CA THR A 30 8.01 -10.40 -11.31
C THR A 30 9.20 -10.95 -10.54
N GLN A 31 10.20 -10.11 -10.24
CA GLN A 31 11.37 -10.53 -9.47
C GLN A 31 11.02 -10.70 -8.00
N ILE A 32 11.57 -11.75 -7.39
CA ILE A 32 11.40 -12.04 -5.96
C ILE A 32 12.76 -12.29 -5.30
N VAL A 33 12.83 -12.02 -4.01
CA VAL A 33 13.97 -12.38 -3.15
C VAL A 33 13.49 -13.23 -1.98
N PRO A 34 14.30 -14.21 -1.51
CA PRO A 34 13.95 -14.99 -0.34
C PRO A 34 13.95 -14.11 0.92
N PRO A 35 13.18 -14.48 1.96
CA PRO A 35 13.30 -13.82 3.25
C PRO A 35 14.59 -14.25 3.95
N GLY A 36 15.00 -13.52 4.98
CA GLY A 36 16.16 -13.83 5.80
C GLY A 36 16.73 -12.61 6.50
N LEU A 37 17.93 -12.76 7.08
CA LEU A 37 18.67 -11.68 7.70
C LEU A 37 19.34 -10.80 6.64
N ASP A 38 19.04 -9.50 6.67
CA ASP A 38 19.82 -8.49 5.97
C ASP A 38 20.92 -7.94 6.90
N PRO A 39 22.20 -8.27 6.69
CA PRO A 39 23.29 -7.84 7.55
C PRO A 39 23.57 -6.33 7.50
N LYS A 40 23.05 -5.60 6.49
CA LYS A 40 23.25 -4.15 6.38
C LYS A 40 22.33 -3.38 7.34
N THR A 41 21.11 -3.88 7.52
CA THR A 41 20.06 -3.24 8.33
C THR A 41 19.84 -3.96 9.66
N ASN A 42 20.41 -5.15 9.84
CA ASN A 42 20.14 -6.07 10.97
C ASN A 42 18.64 -6.37 11.13
N VAL A 43 17.93 -6.50 10.00
CA VAL A 43 16.52 -6.87 9.94
C VAL A 43 16.41 -8.32 9.51
N GLU A 44 15.63 -9.09 10.25
CA GLU A 44 15.26 -10.46 9.88
C GLU A 44 13.87 -10.46 9.27
N SER A 45 13.66 -11.29 8.26
CA SER A 45 12.36 -11.44 7.60
C SER A 45 11.96 -12.90 7.43
N LYS A 46 10.66 -13.16 7.34
CA LYS A 46 10.09 -14.48 7.02
C LYS A 46 8.74 -14.38 6.35
N ASP A 47 8.40 -15.38 5.56
CA ASP A 47 7.11 -15.50 4.87
C ASP A 47 6.16 -16.40 5.66
N VAL A 48 4.91 -15.96 5.86
CA VAL A 48 3.91 -16.66 6.68
C VAL A 48 2.57 -16.68 5.96
N LEU A 49 1.96 -17.85 5.86
CA LEU A 49 0.58 -17.99 5.39
C LEU A 49 -0.38 -17.50 6.47
N TYR A 50 -1.19 -16.49 6.15
CA TYR A 50 -2.26 -16.05 7.03
C TYR A 50 -3.63 -16.64 6.65
N SER A 51 -3.78 -17.11 5.41
CA SER A 51 -4.98 -17.76 4.91
C SER A 51 -4.62 -19.04 4.15
N GLN A 52 -5.03 -20.19 4.69
CA GLN A 52 -4.89 -21.48 4.00
C GLN A 52 -5.89 -21.63 2.86
N GLU A 53 -7.10 -21.07 3.01
CA GLU A 53 -8.19 -21.18 2.03
C GLU A 53 -7.82 -20.53 0.71
N THR A 54 -7.22 -19.35 0.76
CA THR A 54 -6.88 -18.58 -0.43
C THR A 54 -5.38 -18.71 -0.79
N SER A 55 -4.58 -19.32 0.09
CA SER A 55 -3.11 -19.42 -0.02
C SER A 55 -2.42 -18.06 0.00
N GLN A 56 -2.98 -17.10 0.75
CA GLN A 56 -2.40 -15.77 0.90
C GLN A 56 -1.44 -15.70 2.09
N SER A 57 -0.45 -14.82 1.93
CA SER A 57 0.69 -14.73 2.81
C SER A 57 1.12 -13.29 3.06
N VAL A 58 1.97 -13.13 4.06
CA VAL A 58 2.66 -11.90 4.38
C VAL A 58 4.16 -12.17 4.48
N ARG A 59 4.97 -11.14 4.21
CA ARG A 59 6.36 -11.10 4.69
C ARG A 59 6.44 -10.25 5.94
N ILE A 60 6.92 -10.85 7.02
CA ILE A 60 7.12 -10.17 8.31
C ILE A 60 8.58 -9.74 8.40
N TYR A 61 8.82 -8.56 8.93
CA TYR A 61 10.15 -7.99 9.17
C TYR A 61 10.26 -7.58 10.64
N THR A 62 11.38 -7.92 11.28
CA THR A 62 11.69 -7.54 12.67
C THR A 62 13.15 -7.14 12.80
N PRO A 63 13.49 -6.13 13.62
CA PRO A 63 14.87 -5.91 14.04
C PRO A 63 15.39 -7.16 14.76
N LEU A 64 16.62 -7.59 14.44
CA LEU A 64 17.21 -8.83 14.98
C LEU A 64 17.25 -8.85 16.52
N ASN A 65 17.45 -7.69 17.13
CA ASN A 65 17.56 -7.53 18.58
C ASN A 65 16.38 -6.73 19.17
N ALA A 66 15.17 -6.92 18.63
CA ALA A 66 13.97 -6.22 19.11
C ALA A 66 13.76 -6.45 20.63
N ALA A 67 13.85 -5.37 21.40
CA ALA A 67 13.65 -5.37 22.84
C ALA A 67 12.19 -5.02 23.17
N GLY A 68 11.40 -6.03 23.52
CA GLY A 68 9.99 -5.86 23.85
C GLY A 68 9.09 -5.66 22.63
N LYS A 69 7.99 -4.96 22.85
CA LYS A 69 6.94 -4.69 21.87
C LYS A 69 7.20 -3.37 21.15
N LEU A 70 7.17 -3.39 19.83
CA LEU A 70 7.46 -2.28 18.93
C LEU A 70 6.18 -1.90 18.14
N PRO A 71 6.05 -0.65 17.66
CA PRO A 71 4.97 -0.28 16.77
C PRO A 71 4.90 -1.23 15.56
N LEU A 72 3.68 -1.50 15.09
CA LEU A 72 3.44 -2.40 13.98
C LEU A 72 3.04 -1.62 12.73
N LEU A 73 3.72 -1.87 11.62
CA LEU A 73 3.33 -1.38 10.30
C LEU A 73 2.74 -2.52 9.46
N VAL A 74 1.48 -2.39 9.02
CA VAL A 74 0.95 -3.23 7.94
C VAL A 74 1.16 -2.48 6.62
N TYR A 75 1.93 -3.08 5.72
CA TYR A 75 2.34 -2.48 4.46
C TYR A 75 1.67 -3.15 3.26
N PHE A 76 1.13 -2.34 2.36
CA PHE A 76 0.52 -2.77 1.11
C PHE A 76 1.36 -2.22 -0.04
N HIS A 77 1.88 -3.08 -0.92
CA HIS A 77 2.72 -2.63 -2.02
C HIS A 77 1.90 -1.96 -3.13
N GLY A 78 2.53 -1.05 -3.89
CA GLY A 78 1.99 -0.45 -5.10
C GLY A 78 1.98 -1.40 -6.31
N GLY A 79 1.96 -0.83 -7.52
CA GLY A 79 1.91 -1.62 -8.77
C GLY A 79 0.56 -1.64 -9.47
N GLY A 80 -0.31 -0.64 -9.22
CA GLY A 80 -1.59 -0.49 -9.91
C GLY A 80 -2.55 -1.66 -9.71
N PHE A 81 -2.42 -2.41 -8.61
CA PHE A 81 -3.11 -3.67 -8.33
C PHE A 81 -2.76 -4.83 -9.28
N CYS A 82 -1.80 -4.64 -10.17
CA CYS A 82 -1.56 -5.55 -11.29
C CYS A 82 -0.17 -6.20 -11.29
N ILE A 83 0.83 -5.59 -10.66
CA ILE A 83 2.23 -6.05 -10.64
C ILE A 83 2.82 -5.91 -9.25
N GLU A 84 4.06 -6.41 -9.09
CA GLU A 84 4.80 -6.47 -7.82
C GLU A 84 4.22 -7.49 -6.84
N THR A 85 4.92 -7.69 -5.72
CA THR A 85 4.62 -8.67 -4.68
C THR A 85 5.31 -8.22 -3.39
N ALA A 86 4.85 -8.70 -2.23
CA ALA A 86 5.53 -8.49 -0.95
C ALA A 86 6.99 -9.00 -0.93
N TYR A 87 7.35 -9.88 -1.89
CA TYR A 87 8.69 -10.46 -2.01
C TYR A 87 9.60 -9.75 -2.99
N SER A 88 9.14 -8.66 -3.60
CA SER A 88 9.90 -7.91 -4.59
C SER A 88 11.18 -7.33 -3.96
N PRO A 89 12.34 -7.37 -4.67
CA PRO A 89 13.58 -6.80 -4.17
C PRO A 89 13.46 -5.33 -3.80
N THR A 90 12.62 -4.59 -4.53
CA THR A 90 12.39 -3.16 -4.32
C THR A 90 11.69 -2.90 -2.99
N TYR A 91 10.58 -3.58 -2.73
CA TYR A 91 9.84 -3.45 -1.47
C TYR A 91 10.60 -4.08 -0.29
N HIS A 92 11.29 -5.19 -0.53
CA HIS A 92 12.13 -5.83 0.48
C HIS A 92 13.24 -4.89 0.98
N GLY A 93 13.96 -4.24 0.06
CA GLY A 93 14.98 -3.25 0.41
C GLY A 93 14.42 -2.04 1.16
N TYR A 94 13.26 -1.52 0.71
CA TYR A 94 12.60 -0.40 1.38
C TYR A 94 12.14 -0.76 2.81
N LEU A 95 11.52 -1.92 3.00
CA LEU A 95 11.02 -2.35 4.30
C LEU A 95 12.13 -2.71 5.27
N ASN A 96 13.25 -3.31 4.81
CA ASN A 96 14.44 -3.46 5.66
C ASN A 96 14.95 -2.11 6.17
N ALA A 97 15.06 -1.12 5.28
CA ALA A 97 15.52 0.22 5.65
C ALA A 97 14.56 0.92 6.62
N LEU A 98 13.24 0.81 6.39
CA LEU A 98 12.23 1.44 7.25
C LEU A 98 12.14 0.77 8.62
N VAL A 99 12.20 -0.55 8.68
CA VAL A 99 12.20 -1.31 9.94
C VAL A 99 13.41 -0.94 10.78
N ALA A 100 14.59 -0.80 10.16
CA ALA A 100 15.80 -0.38 10.86
C ALA A 100 15.74 1.09 11.32
N GLU A 101 15.29 2.01 10.46
CA GLU A 101 15.23 3.44 10.78
C GLU A 101 14.17 3.74 11.86
N ALA A 102 13.00 3.12 11.77
CA ALA A 102 11.89 3.36 12.70
C ALA A 102 11.94 2.48 13.95
N ASN A 103 12.70 1.37 13.94
CA ASN A 103 12.69 0.35 14.99
C ASN A 103 11.27 -0.21 15.26
N ILE A 104 10.67 -0.78 14.22
CA ILE A 104 9.27 -1.27 14.18
C ILE A 104 9.19 -2.72 13.72
N VAL A 105 8.05 -3.38 13.91
CA VAL A 105 7.73 -4.62 13.17
C VAL A 105 6.96 -4.24 11.91
N ALA A 106 7.23 -4.87 10.77
CA ALA A 106 6.43 -4.68 9.56
C ALA A 106 5.84 -5.99 9.05
N VAL A 107 4.61 -5.93 8.54
CA VAL A 107 3.87 -7.02 7.89
C VAL A 107 3.51 -6.55 6.49
N SER A 108 4.23 -7.03 5.48
CA SER A 108 3.98 -6.72 4.07
C SER A 108 3.00 -7.74 3.48
N VAL A 109 1.84 -7.27 3.02
CA VAL A 109 0.77 -8.12 2.51
C VAL A 109 0.99 -8.46 1.04
N ASP A 110 0.96 -9.76 0.71
CA ASP A 110 1.01 -10.27 -0.66
C ASP A 110 -0.42 -10.52 -1.18
N TYR A 111 -1.09 -9.43 -1.55
CA TYR A 111 -2.49 -9.47 -2.00
C TYR A 111 -2.60 -9.96 -3.45
N ARG A 112 -3.72 -10.58 -3.81
CA ARG A 112 -3.95 -11.09 -5.17
C ARG A 112 -4.07 -9.95 -6.18
N LEU A 113 -3.46 -10.17 -7.35
CA LEU A 113 -3.36 -9.16 -8.41
C LEU A 113 -4.46 -9.33 -9.47
N ALA A 114 -4.88 -8.19 -10.01
CA ALA A 114 -5.60 -8.14 -11.27
C ALA A 114 -4.65 -8.42 -12.46
N PRO A 115 -5.17 -8.87 -13.61
CA PRO A 115 -6.59 -9.16 -13.89
C PRO A 115 -7.05 -10.57 -13.47
N GLU A 116 -6.18 -11.47 -13.00
CA GLU A 116 -6.57 -12.81 -12.55
C GLU A 116 -7.55 -12.75 -11.37
N HIS A 117 -7.33 -11.79 -10.47
CA HIS A 117 -8.19 -11.49 -9.33
C HIS A 117 -8.52 -10.00 -9.32
N PRO A 118 -9.53 -9.55 -10.08
CA PRO A 118 -9.93 -8.15 -10.10
C PRO A 118 -10.38 -7.67 -8.72
N LEU A 119 -10.41 -6.35 -8.52
CA LEU A 119 -10.97 -5.75 -7.32
C LEU A 119 -12.44 -6.21 -7.13
N SER A 120 -12.88 -6.52 -5.91
CA SER A 120 -12.30 -6.19 -4.61
C SER A 120 -11.24 -7.14 -4.03
N ALA A 121 -10.76 -8.16 -4.75
CA ALA A 121 -9.91 -9.22 -4.18
C ALA A 121 -8.71 -8.69 -3.37
N ALA A 122 -7.99 -7.67 -3.87
CA ALA A 122 -6.87 -7.09 -3.14
C ALA A 122 -7.28 -6.41 -1.82
N TYR A 123 -8.46 -5.80 -1.76
CA TYR A 123 -8.99 -5.21 -0.52
C TYR A 123 -9.45 -6.28 0.47
N ASP A 124 -10.05 -7.36 -0.03
CA ASP A 124 -10.50 -8.48 0.79
C ASP A 124 -9.31 -9.21 1.43
N ASP A 125 -8.28 -9.52 0.65
CA ASP A 125 -7.01 -10.10 1.13
C ASP A 125 -6.33 -9.19 2.16
N SER A 126 -6.28 -7.89 1.88
CA SER A 126 -5.70 -6.90 2.79
C SER A 126 -6.45 -6.82 4.11
N TRP A 127 -7.78 -6.93 4.08
CA TRP A 127 -8.60 -6.97 5.28
C TRP A 127 -8.44 -8.27 6.07
N ASP A 128 -8.34 -9.40 5.37
CA ASP A 128 -8.05 -10.69 5.98
C ASP A 128 -6.69 -10.70 6.69
N ALA A 129 -5.67 -10.07 6.10
CA ALA A 129 -4.37 -9.86 6.75
C ALA A 129 -4.48 -8.98 8.00
N VAL A 130 -5.27 -7.91 7.97
CA VAL A 130 -5.53 -7.05 9.14
C VAL A 130 -6.25 -7.82 10.26
N LYS A 131 -7.26 -8.63 9.94
CA LYS A 131 -7.93 -9.51 10.91
C LYS A 131 -6.98 -10.56 11.48
N TRP A 132 -6.11 -11.12 10.64
CA TRP A 132 -5.08 -12.05 11.08
C TRP A 132 -4.09 -11.38 12.05
N VAL A 133 -3.63 -10.16 11.77
CA VAL A 133 -2.85 -9.35 12.71
C VAL A 133 -3.60 -9.20 14.04
N ALA A 134 -4.88 -8.80 14.00
CA ALA A 134 -5.70 -8.62 15.21
C ALA A 134 -5.88 -9.90 16.05
N SER A 135 -5.80 -11.08 15.43
CA SER A 135 -5.85 -12.35 16.16
C SER A 135 -4.65 -12.57 17.10
N HIS A 136 -3.58 -11.78 16.98
CA HIS A 136 -2.40 -11.82 17.87
C HIS A 136 -2.55 -11.00 19.15
N ARG A 137 -3.74 -10.43 19.40
CA ARG A 137 -4.04 -9.76 20.67
C ARG A 137 -3.69 -10.63 21.86
N ASP A 138 -3.22 -9.98 22.92
CA ASP A 138 -2.76 -10.63 24.15
C ASP A 138 -1.61 -11.65 23.96
N GLY A 139 -0.96 -11.66 22.80
CA GLY A 139 0.16 -12.56 22.49
C GLY A 139 -0.26 -14.01 22.19
N ASN A 140 -1.51 -14.25 21.79
CA ASN A 140 -2.10 -15.58 21.61
C ASN A 140 -2.37 -15.97 20.15
N GLY A 141 -1.84 -15.22 19.18
CA GLY A 141 -2.06 -15.50 17.77
C GLY A 141 -1.20 -16.65 17.23
N PRO A 142 -1.42 -17.05 15.96
CA PRO A 142 -0.69 -18.15 15.34
C PRO A 142 0.79 -17.87 15.03
N GLU A 143 1.23 -16.61 15.01
CA GLU A 143 2.60 -16.22 14.67
C GLU A 143 3.35 -15.59 15.85
N GLU A 144 4.40 -16.31 16.30
CA GLU A 144 5.21 -15.98 17.47
C GLU A 144 5.89 -14.59 17.38
N TRP A 145 6.35 -14.17 16.20
CA TRP A 145 7.01 -12.88 16.01
C TRP A 145 6.07 -11.72 16.34
N LEU A 146 4.81 -11.79 15.90
CA LEU A 146 3.81 -10.77 16.26
C LEU A 146 3.46 -10.86 17.75
N ASN A 147 3.29 -12.08 18.27
CA ASN A 147 3.02 -12.29 19.70
C ASN A 147 4.12 -11.74 20.62
N ARG A 148 5.38 -11.75 20.19
CA ARG A 148 6.52 -11.28 20.99
C ARG A 148 6.88 -9.83 20.74
N HIS A 149 6.82 -9.38 19.49
CA HIS A 149 7.46 -8.13 19.08
C HIS A 149 6.49 -7.04 18.61
N ALA A 150 5.24 -7.34 18.25
CA ALA A 150 4.31 -6.33 17.73
C ALA A 150 3.38 -5.74 18.82
N ASP A 151 3.41 -4.43 18.99
CA ASP A 151 2.45 -3.65 19.79
C ASP A 151 1.19 -3.37 18.98
N LEU A 152 0.11 -4.10 19.26
CA LEU A 152 -1.16 -3.93 18.57
C LEU A 152 -1.98 -2.72 19.08
N ASN A 153 -1.49 -2.00 20.11
CA ASN A 153 -2.06 -0.71 20.49
C ASN A 153 -1.44 0.46 19.70
N ASN A 154 -0.41 0.20 18.89
CA ASN A 154 0.27 1.21 18.10
C ASN A 154 0.51 0.70 16.67
N VAL A 155 -0.60 0.57 15.92
CA VAL A 155 -0.59 0.05 14.55
C VAL A 155 -0.67 1.17 13.54
N TYR A 156 0.08 1.03 12.44
CA TYR A 156 0.05 1.90 11.28
C TYR A 156 -0.27 1.11 10.03
N PHE A 157 -1.06 1.68 9.14
CA PHE A 157 -1.19 1.18 7.77
C PHE A 157 -0.40 2.05 6.82
N SER A 158 0.30 1.44 5.88
CA SER A 158 1.02 2.20 4.86
C SER A 158 1.02 1.48 3.53
N GLY A 159 1.18 2.25 2.47
CA GLY A 159 1.51 1.73 1.17
C GLY A 159 1.93 2.86 0.25
N ASP A 160 2.26 2.49 -0.96
CA ASP A 160 2.52 3.42 -2.04
C ASP A 160 1.56 3.17 -3.22
N SER A 161 1.21 4.20 -3.98
CA SER A 161 0.39 4.03 -5.18
C SER A 161 -0.93 3.29 -4.88
N ALA A 162 -1.17 2.15 -5.53
CA ALA A 162 -2.30 1.25 -5.24
C ALA A 162 -2.34 0.77 -3.78
N GLY A 163 -1.18 0.52 -3.15
CA GLY A 163 -1.09 0.15 -1.75
C GLY A 163 -1.50 1.27 -0.79
N ALA A 164 -1.21 2.52 -1.12
CA ALA A 164 -1.73 3.67 -0.37
C ALA A 164 -3.26 3.80 -0.51
N ASN A 165 -3.81 3.47 -1.69
CA ASN A 165 -5.25 3.36 -1.88
C ASN A 165 -5.86 2.28 -0.95
N ILE A 166 -5.25 1.08 -0.90
CA ILE A 166 -5.65 0.02 0.03
C ILE A 166 -5.60 0.51 1.48
N ALA A 167 -4.49 1.13 1.91
CA ALA A 167 -4.31 1.61 3.27
C ALA A 167 -5.42 2.56 3.73
N HIS A 168 -5.84 3.49 2.86
CA HIS A 168 -6.99 4.37 3.11
C HIS A 168 -8.27 3.56 3.35
N HIS A 169 -8.61 2.63 2.45
CA HIS A 169 -9.84 1.85 2.55
C HIS A 169 -9.84 0.90 3.76
N MET A 170 -8.69 0.35 4.14
CA MET A 170 -8.58 -0.43 5.37
C MET A 170 -8.84 0.45 6.60
N ALA A 171 -8.34 1.69 6.62
CA ALA A 171 -8.60 2.62 7.71
C ALA A 171 -10.07 3.06 7.81
N VAL A 172 -10.76 3.23 6.68
CA VAL A 172 -12.23 3.43 6.67
C VAL A 172 -12.94 2.16 7.17
N LYS A 173 -12.49 0.97 6.75
CA LYS A 173 -13.11 -0.31 7.13
C LYS A 173 -13.00 -0.59 8.63
N MET A 174 -11.96 -0.12 9.31
CA MET A 174 -11.83 -0.17 10.78
C MET A 174 -13.01 0.47 11.53
N THR A 175 -13.70 1.48 10.97
CA THR A 175 -14.86 2.09 11.63
C THR A 175 -16.17 1.34 11.36
N LYS A 176 -16.25 0.64 10.23
CA LYS A 176 -17.43 -0.12 9.79
C LYS A 176 -17.46 -1.51 10.42
N GLU A 177 -16.32 -2.19 10.42
CA GLU A 177 -16.13 -3.53 10.94
C GLU A 177 -15.22 -3.45 12.16
N LYS A 178 -15.83 -3.27 13.34
CA LYS A 178 -15.11 -3.19 14.61
C LYS A 178 -14.32 -4.48 14.85
N ILE A 179 -13.03 -4.45 14.58
CA ILE A 179 -12.11 -5.53 14.93
C ILE A 179 -11.49 -5.24 16.30
N ASP A 180 -11.66 -6.17 17.23
CA ASP A 180 -11.06 -6.04 18.57
C ASP A 180 -9.59 -6.46 18.54
N GLY A 181 -8.75 -5.72 19.26
CA GLY A 181 -7.34 -6.07 19.48
C GLY A 181 -6.34 -5.38 18.55
N VAL A 182 -6.79 -4.42 17.73
CA VAL A 182 -5.91 -3.51 16.97
C VAL A 182 -6.36 -2.07 17.18
N HIS A 183 -5.44 -1.22 17.63
CA HIS A 183 -5.61 0.22 17.64
C HIS A 183 -4.80 0.83 16.49
N LEU A 184 -5.50 1.32 15.47
CA LEU A 184 -4.88 1.99 14.33
C LEU A 184 -4.58 3.45 14.71
N GLU A 185 -3.31 3.76 14.95
CA GLU A 185 -2.89 5.11 15.33
C GLU A 185 -2.80 6.02 14.10
N GLY A 186 -2.31 5.52 12.97
CA GLY A 186 -2.23 6.33 11.77
C GLY A 186 -2.05 5.60 10.45
N ILE A 187 -2.19 6.34 9.36
CA ILE A 187 -1.91 5.84 8.01
C ILE A 187 -0.88 6.71 7.27
N ILE A 188 -0.04 6.07 6.45
CA ILE A 188 0.98 6.73 5.64
C ILE A 188 0.72 6.40 4.17
N LEU A 189 0.33 7.42 3.40
CA LEU A 189 -0.09 7.32 2.01
C LEU A 189 1.00 7.91 1.10
N ALA A 190 1.85 7.05 0.52
CA ALA A 190 2.88 7.51 -0.41
C ALA A 190 2.37 7.51 -1.85
N HIS A 191 2.29 8.69 -2.48
CA HIS A 191 1.84 8.84 -3.86
C HIS A 191 0.50 8.12 -4.12
N PRO A 192 -0.55 8.42 -3.34
CA PRO A 192 -1.75 7.59 -3.34
C PRO A 192 -2.40 7.51 -4.71
N TYR A 193 -2.78 6.29 -5.12
CA TYR A 193 -3.49 6.05 -6.37
C TYR A 193 -4.97 6.42 -6.23
N PHE A 194 -5.20 7.74 -6.16
CA PHE A 194 -6.51 8.35 -6.25
C PHE A 194 -6.66 9.07 -7.57
N TRP A 195 -7.88 9.13 -8.07
CA TRP A 195 -8.19 9.74 -9.36
C TRP A 195 -9.62 10.27 -9.38
N GLY A 196 -10.03 10.84 -10.50
CA GLY A 196 -11.35 11.40 -10.72
C GLY A 196 -11.55 11.69 -12.20
N LYS A 197 -12.80 11.61 -12.66
CA LYS A 197 -13.13 11.84 -14.06
C LYS A 197 -12.77 13.26 -14.51
N GLU A 198 -13.13 14.26 -13.71
CA GLU A 198 -12.81 15.65 -13.99
C GLU A 198 -11.47 16.05 -13.34
N PRO A 199 -10.59 16.73 -14.10
CA PRO A 199 -9.31 17.18 -13.56
C PRO A 199 -9.52 18.27 -12.50
N ILE A 200 -8.74 18.21 -11.42
CA ILE A 200 -8.72 19.20 -10.34
C ILE A 200 -7.41 20.01 -10.36
N ALA A 201 -7.46 21.26 -9.92
CA ALA A 201 -6.28 22.14 -9.84
C ALA A 201 -5.42 22.08 -11.13
N ASP A 202 -4.12 21.81 -10.98
CA ASP A 202 -3.16 21.69 -12.07
C ASP A 202 -2.97 20.24 -12.56
N GLU A 203 -3.96 19.37 -12.37
CA GLU A 203 -3.91 18.02 -12.96
C GLU A 203 -3.80 18.08 -14.48
N THR A 204 -3.13 17.08 -15.03
CA THR A 204 -3.02 16.94 -16.48
C THR A 204 -4.40 16.83 -17.13
N LYS A 205 -4.57 17.63 -18.20
CA LYS A 205 -5.73 17.59 -19.11
C LYS A 205 -5.39 16.83 -20.40
N ASP A 206 -4.17 16.31 -20.52
CA ASP A 206 -3.75 15.50 -21.65
C ASP A 206 -4.53 14.19 -21.68
N LEU A 207 -5.36 14.01 -22.72
CA LEU A 207 -6.29 12.89 -22.80
C LEU A 207 -5.56 11.54 -22.83
N VAL A 208 -4.39 11.46 -23.46
CA VAL A 208 -3.62 10.21 -23.55
C VAL A 208 -3.11 9.79 -22.18
N THR A 209 -2.58 10.73 -21.40
CA THR A 209 -2.10 10.46 -20.04
C THR A 209 -3.24 10.07 -19.11
N ARG A 210 -4.39 10.75 -19.19
CA ARG A 210 -5.57 10.42 -18.39
C ARG A 210 -6.14 9.05 -18.75
N ASP A 211 -6.25 8.74 -20.05
CA ASP A 211 -6.75 7.46 -20.55
C ASP A 211 -5.91 6.27 -20.07
N LYS A 212 -4.58 6.44 -19.91
CA LYS A 212 -3.74 5.40 -19.30
C LYS A 212 -4.14 5.08 -17.86
N ILE A 213 -4.45 6.09 -17.06
CA ILE A 213 -4.88 5.91 -15.66
C ILE A 213 -6.27 5.29 -15.60
N ASP A 214 -7.18 5.77 -16.43
CA ASP A 214 -8.54 5.23 -16.52
C ASP A 214 -8.55 3.77 -17.01
N THR A 215 -7.68 3.44 -17.97
CA THR A 215 -7.51 2.09 -18.50
C THR A 215 -6.93 1.16 -17.44
N LEU A 216 -5.88 1.58 -16.72
CA LEU A 216 -5.33 0.79 -15.61
C LEU A 216 -6.39 0.55 -14.53
N TRP A 217 -7.19 1.56 -14.20
CA TRP A 217 -8.28 1.39 -13.24
C TRP A 217 -9.33 0.37 -13.71
N ARG A 218 -9.77 0.45 -14.97
CA ARG A 218 -10.72 -0.50 -15.56
C ARG A 218 -10.15 -1.92 -15.69
N LEU A 219 -8.85 -2.02 -15.92
CA LEU A 219 -8.15 -3.30 -15.91
C LEU A 219 -8.20 -3.94 -14.51
N SER A 220 -7.92 -3.15 -13.47
CA SER A 220 -7.92 -3.60 -12.08
C SER A 220 -9.32 -3.85 -11.54
N TYR A 221 -10.32 -3.07 -11.97
CA TYR A 221 -11.72 -3.18 -11.55
C TYR A 221 -12.68 -3.12 -12.75
N PRO A 222 -12.90 -4.23 -13.48
CA PRO A 222 -13.74 -4.25 -14.67
C PRO A 222 -15.20 -3.81 -14.46
N ASN A 223 -15.72 -4.00 -13.24
CA ASN A 223 -17.08 -3.62 -12.86
C ASN A 223 -17.20 -2.18 -12.33
N THR A 224 -16.15 -1.38 -12.45
CA THR A 224 -16.11 0.01 -11.99
C THR A 224 -17.16 0.90 -12.64
N SER A 225 -17.69 1.85 -11.87
CA SER A 225 -18.47 2.97 -12.42
C SER A 225 -17.64 3.97 -13.23
N GLY A 226 -16.31 3.81 -13.23
CA GLY A 226 -15.34 4.64 -13.93
C GLY A 226 -14.43 5.36 -12.94
N SER A 227 -13.92 6.52 -13.34
CA SER A 227 -12.91 7.24 -12.55
C SER A 227 -13.49 8.00 -11.36
N ASP A 228 -14.82 8.07 -11.23
CA ASP A 228 -15.52 8.58 -10.04
C ASP A 228 -15.99 7.47 -9.09
N ASP A 229 -15.56 6.22 -9.35
CA ASP A 229 -15.85 5.11 -8.45
C ASP A 229 -15.21 5.35 -7.07
N GLN A 230 -15.93 5.08 -6.00
CA GLN A 230 -15.52 5.39 -4.62
C GLN A 230 -14.20 4.73 -4.23
N TRP A 231 -13.84 3.61 -4.87
CA TRP A 231 -12.57 2.96 -4.61
C TRP A 231 -11.36 3.76 -5.10
N ILE A 232 -11.47 4.48 -6.23
CA ILE A 232 -10.38 5.32 -6.77
C ILE A 232 -10.57 6.81 -6.45
N ASN A 233 -11.80 7.27 -6.26
CA ASN A 233 -12.13 8.64 -5.88
C ASN A 233 -12.77 8.63 -4.46
N PRO A 234 -11.98 8.42 -3.40
CA PRO A 234 -12.51 8.26 -2.05
C PRO A 234 -13.18 9.53 -1.51
N ILE A 235 -12.89 10.69 -2.09
CA ILE A 235 -13.41 11.99 -1.64
C ILE A 235 -14.93 12.08 -1.87
N ASP A 236 -15.45 11.36 -2.87
CA ASP A 236 -16.88 11.28 -3.16
C ASP A 236 -17.59 10.17 -2.36
N ASP A 237 -16.89 9.42 -1.51
CA ASP A 237 -17.50 8.51 -0.52
C ASP A 237 -18.06 9.34 0.65
N PRO A 238 -19.37 9.22 0.99
CA PRO A 238 -19.93 9.81 2.19
C PRO A 238 -19.19 9.46 3.50
N ASN A 239 -18.44 8.36 3.53
CA ASN A 239 -17.65 7.90 4.66
C ASN A 239 -16.20 8.37 4.64
N PHE A 240 -15.79 9.23 3.70
CA PHE A 240 -14.41 9.69 3.56
C PHE A 240 -13.80 10.25 4.86
N GLY A 241 -14.58 11.01 5.62
CA GLY A 241 -14.16 11.55 6.93
C GLY A 241 -14.21 10.55 8.08
N GLY A 242 -14.64 9.31 7.83
CA GLY A 242 -14.78 8.22 8.80
C GLY A 242 -13.54 7.34 8.91
N LEU A 243 -12.34 7.93 8.92
CA LEU A 243 -11.10 7.19 9.14
C LEU A 243 -11.02 6.70 10.59
N GLY A 244 -10.71 5.41 10.78
CA GLY A 244 -10.56 4.79 12.09
C GLY A 244 -9.21 5.03 12.76
N CYS A 245 -8.46 6.05 12.33
CA CYS A 245 -7.15 6.40 12.84
C CYS A 245 -7.11 7.86 13.33
N ASN A 246 -6.04 8.21 14.04
CA ASN A 246 -5.85 9.55 14.60
C ASN A 246 -4.95 10.44 13.73
N ARG A 247 -4.08 9.82 12.92
CA ARG A 247 -3.04 10.55 12.19
C ARG A 247 -2.94 10.08 10.74
N VAL A 248 -2.69 11.01 9.82
CA VAL A 248 -2.47 10.72 8.40
C VAL A 248 -1.24 11.46 7.92
N LEU A 249 -0.30 10.74 7.32
CA LEU A 249 0.80 11.33 6.55
C LEU A 249 0.57 11.06 5.06
N VAL A 250 0.48 12.11 4.25
CA VAL A 250 0.47 11.99 2.78
C VAL A 250 1.81 12.45 2.25
N CYS A 251 2.48 11.59 1.49
CA CYS A 251 3.70 11.95 0.76
C CYS A 251 3.38 12.09 -0.73
N VAL A 252 3.73 13.21 -1.33
CA VAL A 252 3.57 13.46 -2.76
C VAL A 252 4.92 13.83 -3.40
N ALA A 253 5.05 13.68 -4.70
CA ALA A 253 6.23 14.09 -5.46
C ALA A 253 5.86 15.13 -6.51
N GLU A 254 6.72 16.13 -6.70
CA GLU A 254 6.41 17.31 -7.54
C GLU A 254 6.03 16.95 -8.97
N LYS A 255 6.67 15.94 -9.56
CA LYS A 255 6.46 15.50 -10.96
C LYS A 255 5.49 14.33 -11.08
N ASP A 256 4.91 13.87 -9.98
CA ASP A 256 3.92 12.80 -10.00
C ASP A 256 2.59 13.30 -10.59
N ILE A 257 2.06 12.58 -11.57
CA ILE A 257 0.76 12.87 -12.18
C ILE A 257 -0.40 12.77 -11.17
N LEU A 258 -0.23 12.01 -10.08
CA LEU A 258 -1.22 11.83 -9.02
C LEU A 258 -1.06 12.84 -7.87
N LYS A 259 -0.03 13.71 -7.92
CA LYS A 259 0.30 14.64 -6.84
C LYS A 259 -0.92 15.43 -6.37
N GLN A 260 -1.65 16.01 -7.31
CA GLN A 260 -2.77 16.90 -7.00
C GLN A 260 -3.89 16.19 -6.26
N ARG A 261 -4.09 14.88 -6.50
CA ARG A 261 -5.07 14.07 -5.75
C ARG A 261 -4.64 13.84 -4.32
N GLY A 262 -3.35 13.61 -4.07
CA GLY A 262 -2.80 13.52 -2.72
C GLY A 262 -2.94 14.85 -1.95
N VAL A 263 -2.66 15.98 -2.59
CA VAL A 263 -2.85 17.31 -1.98
C VAL A 263 -4.33 17.58 -1.68
N TYR A 264 -5.19 17.33 -2.66
CA TYR A 264 -6.63 17.52 -2.53
C TYR A 264 -7.25 16.62 -1.47
N TYR A 265 -6.78 15.37 -1.34
CA TYR A 265 -7.14 14.47 -0.24
C TYR A 265 -6.88 15.13 1.12
N CYS A 266 -5.70 15.73 1.35
CA CYS A 266 -5.39 16.40 2.60
C CYS A 266 -6.33 17.57 2.89
N GLU A 267 -6.62 18.39 1.86
CA GLU A 267 -7.55 19.52 1.99
C GLU A 267 -8.96 19.06 2.35
N LYS A 268 -9.45 18.05 1.65
CA LYS A 268 -10.79 17.49 1.86
C LYS A 268 -10.90 16.79 3.20
N LEU A 269 -9.85 16.13 3.66
CA LEU A 269 -9.87 15.46 4.95
C LEU A 269 -10.00 16.48 6.08
N LYS A 270 -9.29 17.62 6.00
CA LYS A 270 -9.46 18.76 6.94
C LYS A 270 -10.87 19.35 6.90
N GLN A 271 -11.51 19.37 5.73
CA GLN A 271 -12.87 19.89 5.54
C GLN A 271 -13.97 18.90 5.96
N SER A 272 -13.65 17.61 6.05
CA SER A 272 -14.62 16.54 6.33
C SER A 272 -15.15 16.52 7.77
N GLY A 273 -14.49 17.25 8.69
CA GLY A 273 -14.78 17.17 10.12
C GLY A 273 -14.11 15.98 10.82
N TRP A 274 -13.27 15.21 10.14
CA TRP A 274 -12.41 14.20 10.77
C TRP A 274 -11.53 14.85 11.84
N GLY A 275 -11.55 14.30 13.06
CA GLY A 275 -10.93 14.92 14.24
C GLY A 275 -9.43 14.66 14.42
N GLY A 276 -8.79 13.98 13.48
CA GLY A 276 -7.36 13.66 13.53
C GLY A 276 -6.45 14.72 12.91
N GLU A 277 -5.15 14.42 12.88
CA GLU A 277 -4.11 15.28 12.31
C GLU A 277 -3.67 14.76 10.94
N VAL A 278 -3.62 15.65 9.93
CA VAL A 278 -3.10 15.32 8.59
C VAL A 278 -1.88 16.18 8.24
N GLU A 279 -0.79 15.49 7.90
CA GLU A 279 0.48 16.04 7.47
C GLU A 279 0.70 15.78 5.97
N LEU A 280 1.27 16.76 5.27
CA LEU A 280 1.66 16.66 3.86
C LEU A 280 3.18 16.82 3.74
N MET A 281 3.82 15.89 3.05
CA MET A 281 5.21 15.99 2.63
C MET A 281 5.28 16.02 1.10
N GLU A 282 5.89 17.05 0.51
CA GLU A 282 6.18 17.11 -0.92
C GLU A 282 7.68 16.94 -1.17
N ALA A 283 8.05 15.99 -2.04
CA ALA A 283 9.40 15.80 -2.53
C ALA A 283 9.60 16.54 -3.85
N LYS A 284 10.42 17.59 -3.84
CA LYS A 284 10.71 18.42 -5.02
C LYS A 284 11.61 17.69 -6.01
N GLY A 285 11.33 17.87 -7.29
CA GLY A 285 12.10 17.29 -8.40
C GLY A 285 11.90 15.79 -8.62
N GLU A 286 11.14 15.11 -7.78
CA GLU A 286 10.96 13.66 -7.82
C GLU A 286 9.74 13.20 -8.62
N ASN A 287 9.80 11.96 -9.13
CA ASN A 287 8.71 11.29 -9.82
C ASN A 287 7.91 10.36 -8.89
N HIS A 288 6.83 9.78 -9.41
CA HIS A 288 6.07 8.74 -8.72
C HIS A 288 7.00 7.66 -8.16
N VAL A 289 6.77 7.28 -6.89
CA VAL A 289 7.49 6.22 -6.16
C VAL A 289 9.03 6.31 -6.18
N PHE A 290 9.59 7.52 -6.30
CA PHE A 290 11.05 7.73 -6.37
C PHE A 290 11.85 7.04 -5.25
N HIS A 291 11.30 6.94 -4.04
CA HIS A 291 11.94 6.30 -2.89
C HIS A 291 12.21 4.81 -3.07
N LEU A 292 11.50 4.16 -4.00
CA LEU A 292 11.70 2.76 -4.38
C LEU A 292 12.74 2.63 -5.51
N HIS A 293 12.73 3.56 -6.48
CA HIS A 293 13.62 3.51 -7.64
C HIS A 293 15.02 4.07 -7.37
N ASN A 294 15.14 5.04 -6.46
CA ASN A 294 16.40 5.67 -6.07
C ASN A 294 16.51 5.75 -4.53
N PRO A 295 16.61 4.60 -3.83
CA PRO A 295 16.60 4.57 -2.36
C PRO A 295 17.79 5.28 -1.72
N GLY A 296 18.90 5.46 -2.46
CA GLY A 296 20.08 6.21 -2.00
C GLY A 296 20.00 7.72 -2.20
N GLY A 297 18.95 8.25 -2.82
CA GLY A 297 18.78 9.68 -3.06
C GLY A 297 18.44 10.46 -1.79
N GLU A 298 18.84 11.74 -1.74
CA GLU A 298 18.59 12.62 -0.57
C GLU A 298 17.10 12.73 -0.24
N ASN A 299 16.23 12.90 -1.25
CA ASN A 299 14.79 12.93 -1.05
C ASN A 299 14.24 11.60 -0.54
N ALA A 300 14.83 10.46 -0.93
CA ALA A 300 14.38 9.14 -0.51
C ALA A 300 14.72 8.92 0.97
N ALA A 301 15.94 9.30 1.37
CA ALA A 301 16.35 9.32 2.77
C ALA A 301 15.49 10.26 3.61
N ALA A 302 15.18 11.47 3.11
CA ALA A 302 14.31 12.42 3.80
C ALA A 302 12.89 11.88 3.99
N LYS A 303 12.33 11.21 2.97
CA LYS A 303 11.01 10.55 3.08
C LYS A 303 11.06 9.40 4.08
N LEU A 304 12.07 8.54 4.02
CA LEU A 304 12.25 7.42 4.95
C LEU A 304 12.25 7.92 6.40
N LYS A 305 13.07 8.95 6.67
CA LYS A 305 13.14 9.59 7.98
C LYS A 305 11.82 10.21 8.41
N LYS A 306 11.13 10.94 7.53
CA LYS A 306 9.82 11.53 7.84
C LYS A 306 8.78 10.47 8.21
N VAL A 307 8.79 9.32 7.52
CA VAL A 307 7.89 8.20 7.82
C VAL A 307 8.26 7.55 9.16
N ALA A 308 9.55 7.32 9.42
CA ALA A 308 10.02 6.79 10.69
C ALA A 308 9.67 7.72 11.88
N ASP A 309 9.92 9.03 11.73
CA ASP A 309 9.54 10.04 12.71
C ASP A 309 8.02 10.10 12.91
N PHE A 310 7.23 9.92 11.85
CA PHE A 310 5.78 9.89 11.97
C PHE A 310 5.30 8.71 12.82
N ILE A 311 5.87 7.52 12.63
CA ILE A 311 5.55 6.32 13.42
C ILE A 311 6.03 6.46 14.87
N ASN A 312 7.24 6.95 15.08
CA ASN A 312 7.85 7.05 16.41
C ASN A 312 7.27 8.16 17.30
N ASN A 313 6.66 9.19 16.69
CA ASN A 313 5.98 10.26 17.41
C ASN A 313 4.47 10.00 17.62
N GLY A 314 3.99 8.78 17.38
CA GLY A 314 2.65 8.34 17.79
C GLY A 314 2.44 8.58 19.28
N LYS A 315 1.32 9.20 19.64
CA LYS A 315 0.94 9.33 21.06
C LYS A 315 0.13 8.08 21.39
N ALA A 316 0.78 7.12 22.05
CA ALA A 316 0.09 5.98 22.67
C ALA A 316 -0.94 6.45 23.72
#